data_AF-A0A1C0SY47-F1
#
_entry.id   AF-A0A1C0SY47-F1
#
_cell.length_a   1.000
_cell.length_b   1.000
_cell.length_c   1.000
_cell.angle_alpha   90.00
_cell.angle_beta   90.00
_cell.angle_gamma   90.00
#
_symmetry.space_group_name_H-M   'P 1'
#
loop_
_entity.id
_entity.type
_entity.pdbx_description
1 polymer ?
#
loop_
_entity_poly.entity_id
_entity_poly.type
_entity_poly.pdbx_seq_one_letter_code
_entity_poly.pdbx_strand_id
1 'polypeptide(L)' 'MEPAPEIAPASGTGTASPPKFEIVFSDGDRSLMVYGGYVYIVRLGDKLPDGSRAIGFEKREGSWSAMTL' A
#
# COMPACT_ATOMS: atom_id res chain seq x y z
N MET A 1 14.92 -37.36 29.37
CA MET A 1 15.68 -36.47 28.47
C MET A 1 14.87 -36.41 27.18
N GLU A 2 13.99 -35.43 27.10
CA GLU A 2 13.03 -35.27 26.00
C GLU A 2 13.70 -34.42 24.90
N PRO A 3 13.66 -34.81 23.61
CA PRO A 3 14.30 -34.02 22.58
C PRO A 3 13.53 -32.71 22.34
N ALA A 4 14.24 -31.59 22.30
CA ALA A 4 13.70 -30.27 22.01
C ALA A 4 13.06 -30.24 20.61
N PRO A 5 11.95 -29.50 20.40
CA PRO A 5 11.37 -29.36 19.08
C PRO A 5 12.35 -28.57 18.20
N GLU A 6 12.89 -29.24 17.18
CA GLU A 6 13.63 -28.61 16.10
C GLU A 6 12.65 -27.75 15.30
N ILE A 7 12.69 -26.44 15.54
CA ILE A 7 11.94 -25.46 14.74
C ILE A 7 12.67 -25.38 13.40
N ALA A 8 12.23 -26.19 12.45
CA ALA A 8 12.63 -26.05 11.05
C ALA A 8 12.33 -24.60 10.59
N PRO A 9 13.25 -23.94 9.86
CA PRO A 9 12.93 -22.65 9.28
C PRO A 9 11.74 -22.85 8.37
N ALA A 10 10.65 -22.16 8.66
CA ALA A 10 9.53 -22.05 7.75
C ALA A 10 10.02 -21.32 6.49
N SER A 11 10.56 -22.06 5.54
CA SER A 11 10.75 -21.64 4.15
C SER A 11 9.38 -21.50 3.49
N GLY A 12 8.62 -20.53 3.97
CA GLY A 12 7.46 -19.99 3.29
C GLY A 12 7.90 -18.73 2.57
N THR A 13 8.51 -18.87 1.40
CA THR A 13 8.55 -17.77 0.41
C THR A 13 7.14 -17.59 -0.14
N GLY A 14 6.21 -17.18 0.72
CA GLY A 14 5.01 -16.52 0.25
C GLY A 14 5.48 -15.18 -0.26
N THR A 15 5.50 -14.98 -1.57
CA THR A 15 5.40 -13.65 -2.17
C THR A 15 4.05 -13.08 -1.73
N ALA A 16 3.98 -12.63 -0.46
CA ALA A 16 2.86 -11.84 0.01
C ALA A 16 2.84 -10.63 -0.91
N SER A 17 1.81 -10.54 -1.76
CA SER A 17 1.62 -9.36 -2.59
C SER A 17 1.70 -8.15 -1.65
N PRO A 18 2.47 -7.11 -2.01
CA PRO A 18 2.50 -5.92 -1.19
C PRO A 18 1.06 -5.46 -0.93
N PRO A 19 0.72 -5.03 0.29
CA PRO A 19 -0.63 -4.65 0.63
C PRO A 19 -1.18 -3.68 -0.42
N LYS A 20 -2.41 -3.89 -0.88
CA LYS A 20 -3.02 -2.93 -1.80
C LYS A 20 -3.23 -1.62 -1.03
N PHE A 21 -2.86 -0.50 -1.63
CA PHE A 21 -3.25 0.81 -1.12
C PHE A 21 -4.54 1.29 -1.77
N GLU A 22 -5.27 2.14 -1.07
CA GLU A 22 -6.51 2.75 -1.58
C GLU A 22 -6.50 4.25 -1.29
N ILE A 23 -6.92 5.06 -2.26
CA ILE A 23 -7.20 6.48 -2.03
C ILE A 23 -8.67 6.59 -1.65
N VAL A 24 -8.95 7.17 -0.49
CA VAL A 24 -10.33 7.28 0.04
C VAL A 24 -10.90 8.67 -0.11
N PHE A 25 -10.05 9.68 -0.26
CA PHE A 25 -10.43 11.08 -0.41
C PHE A 25 -9.31 11.86 -1.11
N SER A 26 -9.68 12.87 -1.90
CA SER A 26 -8.78 13.87 -2.46
C SER A 26 -9.45 15.25 -2.48
N ASP A 27 -8.66 16.29 -2.22
CA ASP A 27 -9.05 17.70 -2.42
C ASP A 27 -8.40 18.32 -3.68
N GLY A 28 -7.60 17.56 -4.43
CA GLY A 28 -6.87 17.99 -5.62
C GLY A 28 -5.36 18.17 -5.40
N ASP A 29 -4.96 18.72 -4.25
CA ASP A 29 -3.55 18.92 -3.89
C ASP A 29 -3.03 17.80 -2.97
N ARG A 30 -3.92 17.22 -2.17
CA ARG A 30 -3.64 16.20 -1.16
C ARG A 30 -4.69 15.10 -1.22
N SER A 31 -4.24 13.89 -0.89
CA SER A 31 -5.10 12.72 -0.81
C SER A 31 -4.87 11.93 0.48
N LEU A 32 -5.92 11.27 0.94
CA LEU A 32 -5.85 10.30 2.02
C LEU A 32 -5.70 8.90 1.42
N MET A 33 -4.60 8.25 1.77
CA MET A 33 -4.29 6.88 1.36
C MET A 33 -4.36 5.95 2.56
N VAL A 34 -5.07 4.84 2.43
CA VAL A 34 -5.05 3.74 3.39
C VAL A 34 -4.05 2.70 2.91
N TYR A 35 -3.09 2.34 3.76
CA TYR A 35 -2.10 1.31 3.46
C TYR A 35 -1.67 0.60 4.75
N GLY A 36 -1.73 -0.73 4.76
CA GLY A 36 -1.29 -1.54 5.92
C GLY A 36 -2.03 -1.22 7.24
N GLY A 37 -3.27 -0.72 7.18
CA GLY A 37 -4.05 -0.33 8.35
C GLY A 37 -3.83 1.11 8.87
N TYR A 38 -2.98 1.89 8.19
CA TYR A 38 -2.70 3.28 8.54
C TYR A 38 -3.22 4.24 7.47
N VAL A 39 -3.46 5.49 7.87
CA VAL A 39 -3.85 6.59 6.98
C VAL A 39 -2.64 7.50 6.76
N TYR A 40 -2.36 7.79 5.49
CA TYR A 40 -1.28 8.65 5.05
C TYR A 40 -1.83 9.81 4.24
N ILE A 41 -1.16 10.96 4.32
CA ILE A 41 -1.39 12.07 3.39
C ILE A 41 -0.41 11.89 2.23
N VAL A 42 -0.93 11.89 1.00
CA VAL A 42 -0.16 11.80 -0.24
C VAL A 42 -0.32 13.11 -1.01
N ARG A 43 0.80 13.64 -1.52
CA ARG A 43 0.87 14.82 -2.37
C ARG A 43 1.37 14.45 -3.77
N LEU A 44 1.18 15.36 -4.72
CA LEU A 44 1.78 15.23 -6.04
C LEU A 44 3.31 15.14 -5.92
N GLY A 45 3.90 14.16 -6.61
CA GLY A 45 5.33 13.84 -6.58
C GLY A 45 5.74 12.79 -5.54
N ASP A 46 4.87 12.48 -4.56
CA ASP A 46 5.16 11.46 -3.54
C ASP A 46 5.24 10.07 -4.17
N LYS A 47 6.10 9.24 -3.58
CA LYS A 47 6.27 7.84 -3.97
C LYS A 47 5.21 6.98 -3.29
N LEU A 48 4.43 6.27 -4.09
CA LEU A 48 3.39 5.35 -3.63
C LEU A 48 3.99 4.00 -3.23
N PRO A 49 3.22 3.14 -2.51
CA PRO A 49 3.71 1.83 -2.07
C PRO A 49 4.09 0.86 -3.21
N ASP A 50 3.54 1.05 -4.40
CA ASP A 50 3.93 0.31 -5.62
C ASP A 50 5.22 0.84 -6.26
N GLY A 51 5.80 1.91 -5.71
CA GLY A 51 7.02 2.54 -6.17
C GLY A 51 6.82 3.63 -7.23
N SER A 52 5.61 3.77 -7.77
CA SER A 52 5.25 4.82 -8.71
C SER A 52 5.16 6.18 -8.03
N ARG A 53 5.06 7.26 -8.83
CA ARG A 53 4.89 8.62 -8.30
C ARG A 53 3.48 9.13 -8.59
N ALA A 54 2.84 9.72 -7.58
CA ALA A 54 1.55 10.35 -7.75
C ALA A 54 1.67 11.62 -8.61
N ILE A 55 0.94 11.68 -9.73
CA ILE A 55 0.86 12.86 -10.61
C ILE A 55 -0.53 13.51 -10.64
N GLY A 56 -1.51 12.86 -10.01
CA GLY A 56 -2.88 13.35 -9.91
C GLY A 56 -3.74 12.39 -9.11
N PHE A 57 -4.95 12.81 -8.81
CA PHE A 57 -5.96 11.98 -8.17
C PHE A 57 -7.29 12.19 -8.88
N GLU A 58 -7.95 11.11 -9.24
CA GLU A 58 -9.22 11.15 -9.96
C GLU A 58 -10.26 10.28 -9.29
N LYS A 59 -11.52 10.68 -9.42
CA LYS A 59 -12.64 9.88 -8.94
C LYS A 59 -13.24 9.09 -10.11
N ARG A 60 -13.12 7.77 -10.08
CA ARG A 60 -13.73 6.83 -11.05
C ARG A 60 -14.74 5.95 -10.34
N GLU A 61 -15.96 5.88 -10.87
CA GLU A 61 -17.04 5.00 -10.36
C GLU A 61 -17.27 5.10 -8.84
N GLY A 62 -17.13 6.31 -8.28
CA GLY A 62 -17.32 6.56 -6.85
C GLY A 62 -16.06 6.38 -5.99
N SER A 63 -15.01 5.76 -6.51
CA SER A 63 -13.73 5.51 -5.83
C SER A 63 -12.66 6.51 -6.29
N TRP A 64 -11.75 6.88 -5.38
CA TRP A 64 -10.59 7.68 -5.74
C TRP A 64 -9.44 6.78 -6.17
N SER A 65 -8.72 7.21 -7.20
CA SER A 65 -7.53 6.54 -7.72
C SER A 65 -6.40 7.55 -7.87
N ALA A 66 -5.18 7.14 -7.52
CA ALA A 66 -3.99 7.90 -7.86
C ALA A 66 -3.64 7.68 -9.33
N MET A 67 -3.37 8.76 -10.05
CA MET A 67 -2.74 8.72 -11.36
C MET A 67 -1.22 8.65 -11.17
N THR A 68 -0.55 7.78 -11.92
CA THR A 68 0.86 7.47 -11.71
C THR A 68 1.66 7.49 -13.02
N LEU A 69 2.97 7.66 -12.90
CA LEU A 69 3.97 7.48 -13.97
C LEU A 69 4.77 6.19 -13.76
#